data_AF-A0A2R6J2T4-F1
#
_entry.id   AF-A0A2R6J2T4-F1
#
_cell.length_a   1.000
_cell.length_b   1.000
_cell.length_c   1.000
_cell.angle_alpha   90.00
_cell.angle_beta   90.00
_cell.angle_gamma   90.00
#
_symmetry.space_group_name_H-M   'P 1'
#
loop_
_entity.id
_entity.type
_entity.pdbx_description
1 polymer ?
#
loop_
_entity_poly.entity_id
_entity_poly.type
_entity_poly.pdbx_seq_one_letter_code
_entity_poly.pdbx_strand_id
1 'polypeptide(L)'
;MEDPADLEVTIVDGYVDEPAHFGVPPYISTYPRFAAGAAVDAGVPPGQVTYHTIDELRENHDRKRDVADADLFVYVGGMTVPGSYVGGTPAEPDEVRELAWTAEGTSVMGGPVRFGVGEANEGATETERQNLDYDFLALADVEAAVYDLLHGGLEGFEDRYRDNDELDRWAAKGAFVVEGHPDHPDYLICELETSRGCPYRCSFCTEPMYGDPTFRTPDSVVGEVDALADHGVRHFRLGRQADILAYGGDGEAPNPGALRELYGGIREVVPDLGTLHLDNMNPVTITEYPELSREAIRIIAEHNTPGDTAAFGLESADPLVQEKNNLLVTAEECLEAVRVVNEAGGWRPDETRETQNASGSVTEPRVRGPSVDPDADRLPKLLPGINLVHGLEGERRETFEFNKRFLQDVYDEGLMV
;
A
#
# COMPACT_ATOMS: atom_id res chain seq x y z
N MET A 1 -3.35 13.75 -35.11
CA MET A 1 -2.82 12.95 -34.01
C MET A 1 -1.44 13.50 -33.77
N GLU A 2 -1.31 14.23 -32.68
CA GLU A 2 -0.01 14.70 -32.20
C GLU A 2 0.81 13.47 -31.81
N ASP A 3 2.12 13.52 -32.08
CA ASP A 3 3.03 12.45 -31.70
C ASP A 3 3.25 12.56 -30.18
N PRO A 4 3.04 11.50 -29.37
CA PRO A 4 3.30 11.55 -27.93
C PRO A 4 4.71 12.03 -27.58
N ALA A 5 5.67 11.89 -28.51
CA ALA A 5 7.02 12.40 -28.34
C ALA A 5 7.09 13.94 -28.16
N ASP A 6 6.09 14.67 -28.65
CA ASP A 6 6.03 16.14 -28.63
C ASP A 6 5.14 16.69 -27.50
N LEU A 7 4.53 15.82 -26.67
CA LEU A 7 3.56 16.20 -25.64
C LEU A 7 4.21 16.42 -24.27
N GLU A 8 3.74 17.42 -23.52
CA GLU A 8 4.09 17.66 -22.12
C GLU A 8 3.01 17.09 -21.18
N VAL A 9 3.43 16.30 -20.19
CA VAL A 9 2.54 15.67 -19.21
C VAL A 9 2.88 16.16 -17.81
N THR A 10 1.88 16.66 -17.08
CA THR A 10 2.05 17.03 -15.67
C THR A 10 1.19 16.14 -14.80
N ILE A 11 1.80 15.49 -13.81
CA ILE A 11 1.14 14.66 -12.81
C ILE A 11 1.14 15.42 -11.48
N VAL A 12 -0.04 15.63 -10.90
CA VAL A 12 -0.19 16.18 -9.54
C VAL A 12 -0.68 15.07 -8.62
N ASP A 13 0.14 14.79 -7.60
CA ASP A 13 -0.18 13.89 -6.51
C ASP A 13 -0.91 14.64 -5.40
N GLY A 14 -2.23 14.49 -5.38
CA GLY A 14 -3.14 14.98 -4.33
C GLY A 14 -3.15 14.13 -3.07
N TYR A 15 -2.29 13.10 -3.03
CA TYR A 15 -2.25 12.04 -2.04
C TYR A 15 -3.45 11.09 -2.08
N VAL A 16 -3.18 9.84 -1.72
CA VAL A 16 -4.17 8.77 -1.69
C VAL A 16 -4.15 8.10 -0.32
N ASP A 17 -5.33 7.70 0.13
CA ASP A 17 -5.49 6.77 1.25
C ASP A 17 -6.66 5.81 0.98
N GLU A 18 -6.28 4.57 0.73
CA GLU A 18 -7.13 3.40 0.61
C GLU A 18 -6.76 2.36 1.67
N PRO A 19 -7.69 1.48 2.08
CA PRO A 19 -7.44 0.47 3.11
C PRO A 19 -6.16 -0.36 2.93
N ALA A 20 -5.72 -0.57 1.69
CA ALA A 20 -4.48 -1.27 1.39
C ALA A 20 -3.44 -0.40 0.68
N HIS A 21 -3.68 0.89 0.40
CA HIS A 21 -2.75 1.68 -0.41
C HIS A 21 -2.62 3.12 0.10
N PHE A 22 -1.40 3.50 0.44
CA PHE A 22 -1.13 4.78 1.09
C PHE A 22 -0.16 5.65 0.27
N GLY A 23 -0.37 6.95 0.27
CA GLY A 23 0.46 7.87 -0.53
C GLY A 23 0.63 9.25 0.06
N VAL A 24 0.40 9.42 1.37
CA VAL A 24 0.70 10.68 2.04
C VAL A 24 2.17 10.67 2.50
N PRO A 25 2.94 11.77 2.32
CA PRO A 25 4.33 11.83 2.71
C PRO A 25 4.59 11.32 4.14
N PRO A 26 5.69 10.57 4.36
CA PRO A 26 6.81 10.37 3.43
C PRO A 26 6.61 9.23 2.41
N TYR A 27 5.38 8.78 2.17
CA TYR A 27 5.07 7.72 1.22
C TYR A 27 4.73 8.29 -0.16
N ILE A 28 5.17 7.59 -1.21
CA ILE A 28 4.64 7.76 -2.56
C ILE A 28 3.85 6.51 -2.97
N SER A 29 2.60 6.74 -3.38
CA SER A 29 1.75 5.66 -3.87
C SER A 29 2.22 5.14 -5.23
N THR A 30 1.59 4.07 -5.70
CA THR A 30 1.97 3.47 -6.98
C THR A 30 1.38 4.24 -8.17
N TYR A 31 0.26 4.94 -7.97
CA TYR A 31 -0.46 5.64 -9.04
C TYR A 31 0.35 6.66 -9.83
N PRO A 32 1.01 7.67 -9.22
CA PRO A 32 1.77 8.66 -9.99
C PRO A 32 2.94 8.03 -10.74
N ARG A 33 3.58 7.01 -10.15
CA ARG A 33 4.70 6.27 -10.77
C ARG A 33 4.20 5.47 -11.97
N PHE A 34 3.09 4.75 -11.83
CA PHE A 34 2.52 3.97 -12.92
C PHE A 34 1.92 4.85 -14.02
N ALA A 35 1.30 5.98 -13.70
CA ALA A 35 0.82 6.95 -14.67
C ALA A 35 1.98 7.54 -15.50
N ALA A 36 3.10 7.87 -14.87
CA ALA A 36 4.29 8.32 -15.59
C ALA A 36 4.90 7.24 -16.48
N GLY A 37 4.97 6.01 -15.96
CA GLY A 37 5.43 4.87 -16.75
C GLY A 37 4.54 4.57 -17.95
N ALA A 38 3.23 4.75 -17.80
CA ALA A 38 2.25 4.66 -18.87
C ALA A 38 2.45 5.76 -19.92
N ALA A 39 2.72 6.99 -19.50
CA ALA A 39 3.06 8.08 -20.42
C ALA A 39 4.34 7.80 -21.22
N VAL A 40 5.38 7.30 -20.55
CA VAL A 40 6.64 6.90 -21.20
C VAL A 40 6.44 5.70 -22.12
N ASP A 41 5.60 4.73 -21.74
CA ASP A 41 5.24 3.60 -22.62
C ASP A 41 4.49 4.06 -23.87
N ALA A 42 3.69 5.12 -23.76
CA ALA A 42 2.99 5.76 -24.88
C ALA A 42 3.89 6.61 -25.79
N GLY A 43 5.13 6.88 -25.39
CA GLY A 43 6.11 7.56 -26.22
C GLY A 43 6.50 8.96 -25.74
N VAL A 44 5.92 9.43 -24.63
CA VAL A 44 6.33 10.70 -24.00
C VAL A 44 7.75 10.54 -23.44
N PRO A 45 8.71 11.42 -23.77
CA PRO A 45 10.05 11.35 -23.21
C PRO A 45 10.00 11.58 -21.69
N PRO A 46 10.78 10.85 -20.85
CA PRO A 46 10.76 11.06 -19.40
C PRO A 46 10.99 12.51 -18.96
N GLY A 47 11.79 13.28 -19.71
CA GLY A 47 12.04 14.70 -19.43
C GLY A 47 10.87 15.64 -19.71
N GLN A 48 9.79 15.15 -20.32
CA GLN A 48 8.53 15.86 -20.58
C GLN A 48 7.40 15.39 -19.63
N VAL A 49 7.74 14.59 -18.61
CA VAL A 49 6.82 14.19 -17.56
C VAL A 49 7.21 14.92 -16.27
N THR A 50 6.40 15.91 -15.91
CA THR A 50 6.56 16.69 -14.69
C THR A 50 5.73 16.09 -13.56
N TYR A 51 6.29 16.05 -12.35
CA TYR A 51 5.60 15.59 -11.14
C TYR A 51 5.62 16.69 -10.09
N HIS A 52 4.46 16.93 -9.45
CA HIS A 52 4.34 17.78 -8.28
C HIS A 52 3.46 17.10 -7.24
N THR A 53 3.77 17.30 -5.96
CA THR A 53 2.80 17.06 -4.90
C THR A 53 1.86 18.25 -4.74
N ILE A 54 0.67 18.02 -4.18
CA ILE A 54 -0.27 19.10 -3.86
C ILE A 54 0.34 20.13 -2.89
N ASP A 55 1.14 19.68 -1.92
CA ASP A 55 1.81 20.57 -0.97
C ASP A 55 2.83 21.48 -1.66
N GLU A 56 3.58 20.99 -2.64
CA GLU A 56 4.49 21.84 -3.42
C GLU A 56 3.76 22.91 -4.23
N LEU A 57 2.56 22.61 -4.76
CA LEU A 57 1.73 23.62 -5.45
C LEU A 57 1.17 24.67 -4.48
N ARG A 58 0.87 24.29 -3.23
CA ARG A 58 0.48 25.22 -2.16
C ARG A 58 1.65 26.13 -1.77
N GLU A 59 2.84 25.57 -1.66
CA GLU A 59 4.05 26.31 -1.27
C GLU A 59 4.56 27.24 -2.38
N ASN A 60 4.46 26.82 -3.65
CA ASN A 60 4.94 27.58 -4.79
C ASN A 60 3.93 27.65 -5.93
N HIS A 61 3.17 28.74 -5.94
CA HIS A 61 2.13 29.02 -6.92
C HIS A 61 2.64 29.14 -8.38
N ASP A 62 3.94 29.39 -8.59
CA ASP A 62 4.51 29.43 -9.95
C ASP A 62 4.55 28.04 -10.59
N ARG A 63 4.59 26.96 -9.80
CA ARG A 63 4.55 25.57 -10.29
C ARG A 63 3.21 25.20 -10.95
N LYS A 64 2.13 25.95 -10.65
CA LYS A 64 0.85 25.79 -11.36
C LYS A 64 0.95 26.14 -12.86
N ARG A 65 2.03 26.78 -13.31
CA ARG A 65 2.28 26.96 -14.75
C ARG A 65 2.50 25.62 -15.46
N ASP A 66 3.16 24.66 -14.81
CA ASP A 66 3.34 23.33 -15.39
C ASP A 66 2.01 22.59 -15.55
N VAL A 67 1.02 22.90 -14.70
CA VAL A 67 -0.37 22.41 -14.84
C VAL A 67 -1.08 23.12 -16.00
N ALA A 68 -0.93 24.44 -16.08
CA ALA A 68 -1.57 25.25 -17.13
C ALA A 68 -1.05 24.90 -18.53
N ASP A 69 0.27 24.77 -18.67
CA ASP A 69 0.97 24.63 -19.94
C ASP A 69 1.04 23.16 -20.44
N ALA A 70 0.63 22.17 -19.64
CA ALA A 70 0.68 20.76 -20.03
C ALA A 70 -0.38 20.41 -21.09
N ASP A 71 -0.01 19.57 -22.06
CA ASP A 71 -0.96 18.99 -23.01
C ASP A 71 -1.88 17.97 -22.33
N LEU A 72 -1.32 17.20 -21.38
CA LEU A 72 -2.08 16.30 -20.50
C LEU A 72 -1.77 16.59 -19.03
N PHE A 73 -2.78 17.06 -18.30
CA PHE A 73 -2.76 17.16 -16.85
C PHE A 73 -3.42 15.93 -16.21
N VAL A 74 -2.67 15.22 -15.36
CA VAL A 74 -3.14 14.06 -14.60
C VAL A 74 -3.19 14.42 -13.12
N TYR A 75 -4.39 14.41 -12.54
CA TYR A 75 -4.56 14.48 -11.10
C TYR A 75 -4.78 13.08 -10.53
N VAL A 76 -3.96 12.72 -9.53
CA VAL A 76 -4.10 11.49 -8.77
C VAL A 76 -4.45 11.85 -7.34
N GLY A 77 -5.58 11.36 -6.83
CA GLY A 77 -5.91 11.57 -5.43
C GLY A 77 -7.21 10.93 -5.00
N GLY A 78 -7.50 11.04 -3.72
CA GLY A 78 -8.76 10.62 -3.13
C GLY A 78 -8.58 9.87 -1.82
N MET A 79 -9.53 10.07 -0.92
CA MET A 79 -9.52 9.52 0.43
C MET A 79 -10.75 8.64 0.61
N THR A 80 -10.55 7.34 0.78
CA THR A 80 -11.65 6.41 1.14
C THR A 80 -11.73 6.18 2.64
N VAL A 81 -10.66 6.51 3.36
CA VAL A 81 -10.59 6.47 4.82
C VAL A 81 -10.29 7.87 5.37
N PRO A 82 -11.02 8.34 6.40
CA PRO A 82 -10.69 9.58 7.08
C PRO A 82 -9.45 9.38 7.94
N GLY A 83 -8.54 10.36 7.95
CA GLY A 83 -7.31 10.28 8.72
C GLY A 83 -6.71 11.65 9.04
N SER A 84 -5.76 11.64 9.97
CA SER A 84 -4.94 12.79 10.30
C SER A 84 -3.49 12.46 9.96
N TYR A 85 -2.92 13.24 9.06
CA TYR A 85 -1.61 12.95 8.48
C TYR A 85 -0.58 13.93 8.99
N VAL A 86 0.66 13.46 9.14
CA VAL A 86 1.76 14.24 9.71
C VAL A 86 2.66 14.83 8.63
N GLY A 87 2.92 14.09 7.54
CA GLY A 87 3.90 14.48 6.53
C GLY A 87 3.36 15.31 5.37
N GLY A 88 2.05 15.27 5.11
CA GLY A 88 1.41 16.08 4.08
C GLY A 88 -0.09 16.18 4.33
N THR A 89 -0.76 17.10 3.62
CA THR A 89 -2.21 17.26 3.72
C THR A 89 -2.86 16.88 2.39
N PRO A 90 -3.77 15.88 2.32
CA PRO A 90 -4.49 15.57 1.09
C PRO A 90 -5.15 16.80 0.47
N ALA A 91 -5.33 16.79 -0.85
CA ALA A 91 -5.98 17.90 -1.54
C ALA A 91 -7.43 18.08 -1.07
N GLU A 92 -7.86 19.32 -0.83
CA GLU A 92 -9.27 19.60 -0.59
C GLU A 92 -10.03 19.71 -1.92
N PRO A 93 -11.33 19.35 -1.98
CA PRO A 93 -12.11 19.35 -3.23
C PRO A 93 -12.07 20.66 -4.01
N ASP A 94 -12.02 21.81 -3.33
CA ASP A 94 -11.93 23.12 -3.97
C ASP A 94 -10.56 23.37 -4.62
N GLU A 95 -9.47 22.83 -4.05
CA GLU A 95 -8.14 22.90 -4.66
C GLU A 95 -8.08 22.02 -5.91
N VAL A 96 -8.70 20.84 -5.85
CA VAL A 96 -8.80 19.92 -7.00
C VAL A 96 -9.57 20.58 -8.15
N ARG A 97 -10.69 21.25 -7.86
CA ARG A 97 -11.43 22.04 -8.88
C ARG A 97 -10.60 23.19 -9.44
N GLU A 98 -9.84 23.90 -8.60
CA GLU A 98 -8.97 24.99 -9.06
C GLU A 98 -7.92 24.50 -10.07
N LEU A 99 -7.36 23.31 -9.85
CA LEU A 99 -6.39 22.70 -10.78
C LEU A 99 -7.04 22.37 -12.13
N ALA A 100 -8.26 21.85 -12.14
CA ALA A 100 -9.02 21.62 -13.38
C ALA A 100 -9.20 22.93 -14.18
N TRP A 101 -9.55 24.03 -13.52
CA TRP A 101 -9.69 25.34 -14.18
C TRP A 101 -8.37 25.98 -14.60
N THR A 102 -7.26 25.52 -14.03
CA THR A 102 -5.92 26.01 -14.34
C THR A 102 -5.38 25.37 -15.62
N ALA A 103 -5.72 24.10 -15.87
CA ALA A 103 -5.26 23.37 -17.04
C ALA A 103 -5.80 23.98 -18.35
N GLU A 104 -4.91 24.30 -19.31
CA GLU A 104 -5.31 24.73 -20.65
C GLU A 104 -5.45 23.55 -21.63
N GLY A 105 -4.69 22.46 -21.38
CA GLY A 105 -4.76 21.20 -22.11
C GLY A 105 -5.81 20.22 -21.57
N THR A 106 -5.70 18.95 -21.96
CA THR A 106 -6.62 17.90 -21.52
C THR A 106 -6.36 17.51 -20.07
N SER A 107 -7.42 17.42 -19.28
CA SER A 107 -7.35 17.09 -17.85
C SER A 107 -8.02 15.74 -17.55
N VAL A 108 -7.33 14.88 -16.79
CA VAL A 108 -7.89 13.63 -16.27
C VAL A 108 -7.64 13.51 -14.77
N MET A 109 -8.66 13.11 -14.03
CA MET A 109 -8.54 12.76 -12.62
C MET A 109 -8.76 11.25 -12.40
N GLY A 110 -8.01 10.68 -11.46
CA GLY A 110 -8.15 9.27 -11.09
C GLY A 110 -7.57 8.96 -9.72
N GLY A 111 -7.52 7.66 -9.39
CA GLY A 111 -7.24 7.18 -8.03
C GLY A 111 -8.52 6.91 -7.24
N PRO A 112 -8.46 6.93 -5.89
CA PRO A 112 -9.60 6.55 -5.04
C PRO A 112 -10.80 7.47 -5.19
N VAL A 113 -10.61 8.67 -5.75
CA VAL A 113 -11.68 9.63 -6.05
C VAL A 113 -12.84 9.05 -6.89
N ARG A 114 -12.61 7.95 -7.62
CA ARG A 114 -13.64 7.19 -8.34
C ARG A 114 -14.74 6.60 -7.43
N PHE A 115 -14.44 6.38 -6.15
CA PHE A 115 -15.42 5.89 -5.18
C PHE A 115 -16.37 6.98 -4.69
N GLY A 116 -16.08 8.25 -5.03
CA GLY A 116 -16.90 9.42 -4.80
C GLY A 116 -16.14 10.52 -4.08
N VAL A 117 -16.57 11.78 -4.28
CA VAL A 117 -16.04 12.96 -3.59
C VAL A 117 -17.14 13.51 -2.67
N GLY A 118 -16.81 13.77 -1.40
CA GLY A 118 -17.68 14.50 -0.47
C GLY A 118 -17.47 16.02 -0.55
N GLU A 119 -18.31 16.82 0.11
CA GLU A 119 -18.04 18.28 0.23
C GLU A 119 -16.77 18.58 1.06
N ALA A 120 -16.31 17.61 1.85
CA ALA A 120 -15.08 17.63 2.63
C ALA A 120 -14.46 16.22 2.70
N ASN A 121 -13.19 16.12 3.10
CA ASN A 121 -12.46 14.86 3.34
C ASN A 121 -12.94 14.14 4.63
N GLU A 122 -14.24 13.93 4.80
CA GLU A 122 -14.86 13.26 5.95
C GLU A 122 -15.35 11.85 5.57
N GLY A 123 -15.12 10.87 6.44
CA GLY A 123 -15.68 9.53 6.25
C GLY A 123 -17.20 9.50 6.48
N ALA A 124 -17.88 8.55 5.87
CA ALA A 124 -19.32 8.28 6.04
C ALA A 124 -20.31 9.37 5.55
N THR A 125 -19.90 10.25 4.65
CA THR A 125 -20.80 11.14 3.88
C THR A 125 -21.26 10.48 2.56
N GLU A 126 -22.47 10.80 2.09
CA GLU A 126 -22.88 10.43 0.72
C GLU A 126 -22.01 11.18 -0.29
N THR A 127 -21.12 10.44 -0.95
CA THR A 127 -20.24 10.96 -1.98
C THR A 127 -20.82 10.73 -3.36
N GLU A 128 -20.83 11.75 -4.21
CA GLU A 128 -21.22 11.61 -5.62
C GLU A 128 -19.98 11.43 -6.50
N ARG A 129 -20.12 10.64 -7.57
CA ARG A 129 -19.10 10.54 -8.62
C ARG A 129 -19.15 11.80 -9.47
N GLN A 130 -18.45 12.83 -9.02
CA GLN A 130 -18.32 14.10 -9.74
C GLN A 130 -16.93 14.16 -10.36
N ASN A 131 -16.85 14.61 -11.61
CA ASN A 131 -15.59 14.85 -12.30
C ASN A 131 -14.94 16.19 -11.91
N LEU A 132 -15.50 16.95 -10.95
CA LEU A 132 -14.94 18.21 -10.44
C LEU A 132 -14.44 19.18 -11.53
N ASP A 133 -15.17 19.26 -12.65
CA ASP A 133 -14.86 20.04 -13.85
C ASP A 133 -13.64 19.58 -14.69
N TYR A 134 -13.04 18.43 -14.40
CA TYR A 134 -12.08 17.76 -15.28
C TYR A 134 -12.76 17.27 -16.56
N ASP A 135 -12.01 17.24 -17.67
CA ASP A 135 -12.49 16.71 -18.96
C ASP A 135 -12.86 15.23 -18.83
N PHE A 136 -12.03 14.48 -18.09
CA PHE A 136 -12.23 13.06 -17.86
C PHE A 136 -12.06 12.65 -16.39
N LEU A 137 -12.87 11.68 -15.97
CA LEU A 137 -12.76 10.97 -14.70
C LEU A 137 -12.50 9.49 -15.00
N ALA A 138 -11.34 8.98 -14.62
CA ALA A 138 -11.03 7.55 -14.72
C ALA A 138 -11.78 6.79 -13.63
N LEU A 139 -12.78 5.98 -14.02
CA LEU A 139 -13.56 5.14 -13.11
C LEU A 139 -12.89 3.78 -12.84
N ALA A 140 -11.82 3.46 -13.57
CA ALA A 140 -10.95 2.31 -13.38
C ALA A 140 -9.50 2.76 -13.09
N ASP A 141 -8.50 2.18 -13.76
CA ASP A 141 -7.09 2.47 -13.50
C ASP A 141 -6.63 3.73 -14.25
N VAL A 142 -6.14 4.73 -13.49
CA VAL A 142 -5.73 6.03 -14.06
C VAL A 142 -4.52 5.88 -14.97
N GLU A 143 -3.61 4.97 -14.67
CA GLU A 143 -2.46 4.65 -15.51
C GLU A 143 -2.87 4.12 -16.90
N ALA A 144 -3.97 3.35 -16.99
CA ALA A 144 -4.52 2.90 -18.27
C ALA A 144 -5.17 4.06 -19.03
N ALA A 145 -5.91 4.93 -18.32
CA ALA A 145 -6.48 6.13 -18.92
C ALA A 145 -5.40 7.06 -19.50
N VAL A 146 -4.27 7.25 -18.80
CA VAL A 146 -3.13 8.04 -19.28
C VAL A 146 -2.55 7.44 -20.57
N TYR A 147 -2.28 6.13 -20.57
CA TYR A 147 -1.77 5.44 -21.77
C TYR A 147 -2.71 5.59 -22.96
N ASP A 148 -4.01 5.37 -22.74
CA ASP A 148 -5.03 5.38 -23.79
C ASP A 148 -5.31 6.79 -24.31
N LEU A 149 -5.31 7.82 -23.44
CA LEU A 149 -5.43 9.22 -23.86
C LEU A 149 -4.28 9.61 -24.77
N LEU A 150 -3.03 9.30 -24.40
CA LEU A 150 -1.86 9.64 -25.20
C LEU A 150 -1.86 8.93 -26.56
N HIS A 151 -2.26 7.66 -26.61
CA HIS A 151 -2.44 6.93 -27.88
C HIS A 151 -3.63 7.42 -28.70
N GLY A 152 -4.68 7.85 -28.02
CA GLY A 152 -5.94 8.32 -28.60
C GLY A 152 -5.90 9.78 -29.06
N GLY A 153 -4.75 10.47 -28.95
CA GLY A 153 -4.63 11.89 -29.28
C GLY A 153 -5.42 12.80 -28.35
N LEU A 154 -5.54 12.42 -27.07
CA LEU A 154 -6.21 13.13 -25.99
C LEU A 154 -7.74 13.27 -26.15
N GLU A 155 -8.35 12.53 -27.08
CA GLU A 155 -9.78 12.66 -27.39
C GLU A 155 -10.70 11.82 -26.47
N GLY A 156 -10.15 10.86 -25.73
CA GLY A 156 -10.88 10.05 -24.76
C GLY A 156 -10.34 8.63 -24.60
N PHE A 157 -10.93 7.87 -23.67
CA PHE A 157 -10.61 6.49 -23.37
C PHE A 157 -11.86 5.70 -22.94
N GLU A 158 -11.74 4.38 -22.86
CA GLU A 158 -12.75 3.52 -22.21
C GLU A 158 -12.23 3.09 -20.84
N ASP A 159 -13.08 3.16 -19.81
CA ASP A 159 -12.70 2.70 -18.48
C ASP A 159 -12.31 1.22 -18.49
N ARG A 160 -11.05 0.94 -18.16
CA ARG A 160 -10.52 -0.42 -18.07
C ARG A 160 -9.55 -0.59 -16.92
N TYR A 161 -9.49 -1.81 -16.42
CA TYR A 161 -8.42 -2.23 -15.52
C TYR A 161 -7.23 -2.70 -16.36
N ARG A 162 -6.03 -2.33 -15.92
CA ARG A 162 -4.78 -2.79 -16.53
C ARG A 162 -4.46 -4.23 -16.12
N ASP A 163 -3.74 -4.95 -16.97
CA ASP A 163 -3.19 -6.26 -16.61
C ASP A 163 -1.80 -6.16 -15.97
N ASN A 164 -1.29 -7.30 -15.48
CA ASN A 164 0.04 -7.33 -14.86
C ASN A 164 1.17 -7.07 -15.86
N ASP A 165 1.00 -7.41 -17.15
CA ASP A 165 2.05 -7.16 -18.15
C ASP A 165 2.19 -5.65 -18.42
N GLU A 166 1.07 -4.91 -18.48
CA GLU A 166 1.04 -3.44 -18.54
C GLU A 166 1.65 -2.83 -17.28
N LEU A 167 1.19 -3.26 -16.11
CA LEU A 167 1.71 -2.84 -14.81
C LEU A 167 3.22 -2.96 -14.72
N ASP A 168 3.77 -4.12 -15.06
CA ASP A 168 5.18 -4.43 -14.90
C ASP A 168 6.04 -3.51 -15.78
N ARG A 169 5.58 -3.19 -16.99
CA ARG A 169 6.26 -2.21 -17.86
C ARG A 169 6.21 -0.80 -17.28
N TRP A 170 5.04 -0.37 -16.82
CA TRP A 170 4.84 0.99 -16.33
C TRP A 170 5.53 1.23 -14.98
N ALA A 171 5.56 0.23 -14.11
CA ALA A 171 6.29 0.27 -12.84
C ALA A 171 7.78 0.59 -13.04
N ALA A 172 8.44 -0.13 -13.95
CA ALA A 172 9.85 0.11 -14.25
C ALA A 172 10.07 1.44 -14.99
N LYS A 173 9.26 1.75 -16.00
CA LYS A 173 9.40 2.99 -16.80
C LYS A 173 9.12 4.27 -16.02
N GLY A 174 8.29 4.19 -14.99
CA GLY A 174 7.90 5.32 -14.16
C GLY A 174 8.79 5.56 -12.95
N ALA A 175 9.83 4.75 -12.74
CA ALA A 175 10.67 4.83 -11.54
C ALA A 175 11.30 6.22 -11.34
N PHE A 176 11.67 6.92 -12.42
CA PHE A 176 12.30 8.25 -12.36
C PHE A 176 11.46 9.32 -11.67
N VAL A 177 10.12 9.17 -11.62
CA VAL A 177 9.22 10.18 -11.03
C VAL A 177 9.49 10.44 -9.57
N VAL A 178 10.05 9.46 -8.85
CA VAL A 178 10.41 9.61 -7.44
C VAL A 178 11.42 10.75 -7.20
N GLU A 179 12.24 11.10 -8.21
CA GLU A 179 13.21 12.20 -8.11
C GLU A 179 12.53 13.58 -7.97
N GLY A 180 11.25 13.69 -8.32
CA GLY A 180 10.45 14.89 -8.14
C GLY A 180 9.79 15.02 -6.76
N HIS A 181 9.83 13.97 -5.92
CA HIS A 181 9.15 13.98 -4.62
C HIS A 181 9.97 14.76 -3.57
N PRO A 182 9.34 15.59 -2.71
CA PRO A 182 10.07 16.45 -1.75
C PRO A 182 10.93 15.69 -0.72
N ASP A 183 10.52 14.48 -0.35
CA ASP A 183 11.26 13.59 0.56
C ASP A 183 12.34 12.71 -0.10
N HIS A 184 12.52 12.82 -1.42
CA HIS A 184 13.56 12.09 -2.15
C HIS A 184 14.96 12.67 -1.88
N PRO A 185 16.02 11.83 -1.80
CA PRO A 185 15.98 10.35 -1.78
C PRO A 185 15.85 9.78 -0.36
N ASP A 186 16.22 10.57 0.66
CA ASP A 186 16.61 10.05 1.98
C ASP A 186 15.45 9.59 2.86
N TYR A 187 14.23 10.09 2.64
CA TYR A 187 13.08 9.81 3.51
C TYR A 187 11.90 9.16 2.79
N LEU A 188 11.94 9.14 1.44
CA LEU A 188 10.85 8.63 0.62
C LEU A 188 10.68 7.12 0.75
N ILE A 189 9.46 6.69 1.12
CA ILE A 189 9.04 5.30 1.16
C ILE A 189 8.16 5.00 -0.06
N CYS A 190 8.61 4.10 -0.93
CA CYS A 190 7.82 3.66 -2.07
C CYS A 190 6.89 2.51 -1.67
N GLU A 191 5.58 2.70 -1.87
CA GLU A 191 4.62 1.59 -1.85
C GLU A 191 4.82 0.69 -3.07
N LEU A 192 4.77 -0.62 -2.87
CA LEU A 192 4.97 -1.64 -3.90
C LEU A 192 3.75 -2.53 -4.00
N GLU A 193 2.97 -2.37 -5.06
CA GLU A 193 1.81 -3.21 -5.35
C GLU A 193 2.26 -4.65 -5.62
N THR A 194 1.84 -5.59 -4.77
CA THR A 194 2.14 -7.02 -4.96
C THR A 194 0.96 -7.81 -5.52
N SER A 195 -0.27 -7.34 -5.30
CA SER A 195 -1.49 -7.99 -5.79
C SER A 195 -2.67 -7.02 -5.87
N ARG A 196 -3.79 -7.45 -6.45
CA ARG A 196 -5.09 -6.78 -6.28
C ARG A 196 -6.20 -7.81 -6.12
N GLY A 197 -7.30 -7.39 -5.53
CA GLY A 197 -8.45 -8.26 -5.28
C GLY A 197 -8.30 -9.05 -3.98
N CYS A 198 -9.41 -9.67 -3.55
CA CYS A 198 -9.49 -10.44 -2.31
C CYS A 198 -10.55 -11.54 -2.47
N PRO A 199 -10.30 -12.78 -2.04
CA PRO A 199 -11.29 -13.86 -2.16
C PRO A 199 -12.45 -13.70 -1.17
N TYR A 200 -12.22 -12.91 -0.12
CA TYR A 200 -13.18 -12.63 0.95
C TYR A 200 -14.03 -11.39 0.66
N ARG A 201 -15.19 -11.26 1.33
CA ARG A 201 -16.13 -10.14 1.13
C ARG A 201 -16.62 -9.54 2.44
N CYS A 202 -15.71 -8.89 3.16
CA CYS A 202 -16.06 -8.07 4.32
C CYS A 202 -16.97 -6.90 3.88
N SER A 203 -17.98 -6.56 4.70
CA SER A 203 -19.06 -5.63 4.31
C SER A 203 -18.59 -4.21 3.95
N PHE A 204 -17.46 -3.76 4.49
CA PHE A 204 -16.94 -2.40 4.36
C PHE A 204 -15.77 -2.28 3.36
N CYS A 205 -15.23 -3.41 2.90
CA CYS A 205 -13.95 -3.44 2.18
C CYS A 205 -14.12 -3.15 0.69
N THR A 206 -13.19 -2.38 0.11
CA THR A 206 -13.15 -2.06 -1.33
C THR A 206 -12.33 -3.08 -2.14
N GLU A 207 -11.43 -3.84 -1.52
CA GLU A 207 -10.59 -4.84 -2.21
C GLU A 207 -11.36 -5.81 -3.11
N PRO A 208 -12.52 -6.38 -2.70
CA PRO A 208 -13.24 -7.33 -3.54
C PRO A 208 -13.87 -6.71 -4.79
N MET A 209 -13.90 -5.38 -4.90
CA MET A 209 -14.34 -4.65 -6.10
C MET A 209 -13.32 -4.74 -7.23
N TYR A 210 -12.06 -5.05 -6.94
CA TYR A 210 -11.02 -5.33 -7.94
C TYR A 210 -11.07 -6.76 -8.50
N GLY A 211 -11.98 -7.61 -8.00
CA GLY A 211 -12.20 -8.97 -8.48
C GLY A 211 -11.50 -10.04 -7.66
N ASP A 212 -11.30 -11.20 -8.28
CA ASP A 212 -10.55 -12.30 -7.67
C ASP A 212 -9.06 -11.94 -7.56
N PRO A 213 -8.33 -12.48 -6.57
CA PRO A 213 -6.92 -12.16 -6.35
C PRO A 213 -6.04 -12.40 -7.57
N THR A 214 -5.26 -11.40 -7.94
CA THR A 214 -4.20 -11.50 -8.95
C THR A 214 -2.90 -11.00 -8.37
N PHE A 215 -1.79 -11.70 -8.65
CA PHE A 215 -0.48 -11.43 -8.06
C PHE A 215 0.53 -11.09 -9.15
N ARG A 216 1.38 -10.11 -8.88
CA ARG A 216 2.60 -9.91 -9.67
C ARG A 216 3.62 -10.98 -9.30
N THR A 217 4.48 -11.33 -10.25
CA THR A 217 5.56 -12.29 -9.99
C THR A 217 6.66 -11.66 -9.11
N PRO A 218 7.44 -12.46 -8.37
CA PRO A 218 8.58 -11.94 -7.62
C PRO A 218 9.55 -11.13 -8.49
N ASP A 219 9.91 -11.65 -9.66
CA ASP A 219 10.81 -10.99 -10.62
C ASP A 219 10.31 -9.60 -11.05
N SER A 220 9.00 -9.44 -11.22
CA SER A 220 8.41 -8.14 -11.58
C SER A 220 8.57 -7.11 -10.45
N VAL A 221 8.19 -7.48 -9.23
CA VAL A 221 8.27 -6.55 -8.09
C VAL A 221 9.74 -6.23 -7.78
N VAL A 222 10.63 -7.22 -7.85
CA VAL A 222 12.07 -7.03 -7.67
C VAL A 222 12.64 -6.11 -8.76
N GLY A 223 12.20 -6.26 -10.02
CA GLY A 223 12.63 -5.39 -11.12
C GLY A 223 12.18 -3.93 -10.95
N GLU A 224 10.98 -3.69 -10.40
CA GLU A 224 10.56 -2.34 -10.01
C GLU A 224 11.43 -1.77 -8.89
N VAL A 225 11.75 -2.58 -7.87
CA VAL A 225 12.62 -2.17 -6.77
C VAL A 225 14.02 -1.82 -7.27
N ASP A 226 14.59 -2.61 -8.17
CA ASP A 226 15.89 -2.33 -8.81
C ASP A 226 15.86 -0.99 -9.56
N ALA A 227 14.82 -0.76 -10.38
CA ALA A 227 14.64 0.51 -11.07
C ALA A 227 14.50 1.70 -10.12
N LEU A 228 13.73 1.57 -9.03
CA LEU A 228 13.60 2.61 -8.01
C LEU A 228 14.92 2.85 -7.27
N ALA A 229 15.70 1.80 -7.03
CA ALA A 229 17.00 1.90 -6.37
C ALA A 229 18.05 2.60 -7.24
N ASP A 230 18.01 2.42 -8.56
CA ASP A 230 18.80 3.18 -9.55
C ASP A 230 18.50 4.69 -9.48
N HIS A 231 17.26 5.04 -9.13
CA HIS A 231 16.83 6.42 -8.85
C HIS A 231 17.00 6.81 -7.37
N GLY A 232 17.79 6.09 -6.59
CA GLY A 232 18.21 6.49 -5.23
C GLY A 232 17.29 6.09 -4.09
N VAL A 233 16.15 5.42 -4.35
CA VAL A 233 15.23 4.98 -3.30
C VAL A 233 15.86 3.84 -2.47
N ARG A 234 15.69 3.89 -1.15
CA ARG A 234 16.17 2.85 -0.22
C ARG A 234 15.10 2.35 0.76
N HIS A 235 13.90 2.91 0.72
CA HIS A 235 12.82 2.59 1.64
C HIS A 235 11.59 2.12 0.87
N PHE A 236 11.07 0.96 1.26
CA PHE A 236 9.99 0.27 0.57
C PHE A 236 8.96 -0.26 1.56
N ARG A 237 7.70 -0.24 1.15
CA ARG A 237 6.62 -0.94 1.83
C ARG A 237 5.91 -1.83 0.81
N LEU A 238 5.82 -3.12 1.10
CA LEU A 238 4.98 -4.04 0.34
C LEU A 238 3.53 -3.78 0.75
N GLY A 239 2.86 -2.98 -0.06
CA GLY A 239 1.51 -2.49 0.15
C GLY A 239 0.67 -2.67 -1.10
N ARG A 240 -0.59 -2.26 -1.04
CA ARG A 240 -1.60 -2.56 -2.06
C ARG A 240 -1.71 -4.06 -2.29
N GLN A 241 -2.11 -4.75 -1.21
CA GLN A 241 -2.60 -6.11 -1.20
C GLN A 241 -3.50 -6.33 0.02
N ALA A 242 -4.47 -7.24 -0.09
CA ALA A 242 -5.35 -7.58 1.03
C ALA A 242 -4.66 -8.43 2.10
N ASP A 243 -3.74 -9.33 1.70
CA ASP A 243 -3.01 -10.20 2.62
C ASP A 243 -1.66 -10.61 2.03
N ILE A 244 -0.57 -10.19 2.65
CA ILE A 244 0.78 -10.57 2.22
C ILE A 244 1.04 -12.08 2.35
N LEU A 245 0.36 -12.77 3.27
CA LEU A 245 0.60 -14.21 3.45
C LEU A 245 0.09 -15.02 2.26
N ALA A 246 -0.98 -14.57 1.60
CA ALA A 246 -1.53 -15.20 0.40
C ALA A 246 -0.69 -14.96 -0.88
N TYR A 247 0.36 -14.12 -0.82
CA TYR A 247 1.15 -13.74 -1.98
C TYR A 247 1.73 -14.94 -2.74
N GLY A 248 1.52 -14.96 -4.06
CA GLY A 248 1.98 -16.02 -4.95
C GLY A 248 1.24 -17.36 -4.79
N GLY A 249 0.19 -17.39 -3.97
CA GLY A 249 -0.72 -18.53 -3.79
C GLY A 249 -1.96 -18.43 -4.68
N ASP A 250 -3.06 -19.02 -4.21
CA ASP A 250 -4.40 -18.96 -4.83
C ASP A 250 -5.26 -17.80 -4.31
N GLY A 251 -4.70 -16.95 -3.43
CA GLY A 251 -5.44 -15.90 -2.74
C GLY A 251 -5.76 -16.21 -1.29
N GLU A 252 -5.66 -17.47 -0.86
CA GLU A 252 -5.96 -17.92 0.51
C GLU A 252 -4.75 -18.61 1.15
N ALA A 253 -4.15 -19.58 0.48
CA ALA A 253 -3.06 -20.38 1.03
C ALA A 253 -1.70 -19.68 0.90
N PRO A 254 -0.83 -19.71 1.93
CA PRO A 254 0.49 -19.13 1.81
C PRO A 254 1.41 -19.86 0.82
N ASN A 255 2.24 -19.08 0.13
CA ASN A 255 3.33 -19.60 -0.69
C ASN A 255 4.70 -19.10 -0.19
N PRO A 256 5.33 -19.82 0.77
CA PRO A 256 6.66 -19.46 1.26
C PRO A 256 7.74 -19.41 0.18
N GLY A 257 7.60 -20.16 -0.92
CA GLY A 257 8.54 -20.12 -2.04
C GLY A 257 8.55 -18.75 -2.74
N ALA A 258 7.36 -18.27 -3.12
CA ALA A 258 7.21 -16.96 -3.75
C ALA A 258 7.65 -15.82 -2.83
N LEU A 259 7.33 -15.90 -1.53
CA LEU A 259 7.81 -14.92 -0.55
C LEU A 259 9.34 -14.92 -0.43
N ARG A 260 9.99 -16.09 -0.46
CA ARG A 260 11.45 -16.17 -0.40
C ARG A 260 12.12 -15.55 -1.62
N GLU A 261 11.55 -15.77 -2.81
CA GLU A 261 12.01 -15.14 -4.05
C GLU A 261 11.82 -13.62 -4.00
N LEU A 262 10.65 -13.15 -3.57
CA LEU A 262 10.34 -11.72 -3.47
C LEU A 262 11.26 -11.00 -2.49
N TYR A 263 11.24 -11.41 -1.22
CA TYR A 263 12.00 -10.74 -0.17
C TYR A 263 13.51 -10.90 -0.33
N GLY A 264 13.96 -12.08 -0.78
CA GLY A 264 15.37 -12.33 -1.08
C GLY A 264 15.87 -11.48 -2.24
N GLY A 265 15.08 -11.40 -3.32
CA GLY A 265 15.40 -10.58 -4.49
C GLY A 265 15.50 -9.10 -4.16
N ILE A 266 14.57 -8.56 -3.36
CA ILE A 266 14.61 -7.16 -2.88
C ILE A 266 15.93 -6.88 -2.15
N ARG A 267 16.35 -7.80 -1.25
CA ARG A 267 17.62 -7.66 -0.52
C ARG A 267 18.86 -7.79 -1.41
N GLU A 268 18.77 -8.53 -2.51
CA GLU A 268 19.86 -8.68 -3.47
C GLU A 268 20.06 -7.43 -4.32
N VAL A 269 18.98 -6.86 -4.86
CA VAL A 269 19.05 -5.67 -5.72
C VAL A 269 19.29 -4.38 -4.95
N VAL A 270 18.93 -4.33 -3.65
CA VAL A 270 19.23 -3.20 -2.75
C VAL A 270 20.07 -3.64 -1.52
N PRO A 271 21.38 -3.85 -1.67
CA PRO A 271 22.24 -4.30 -0.56
C PRO A 271 22.31 -3.31 0.62
N ASP A 272 22.12 -2.02 0.35
CA ASP A 272 22.11 -0.90 1.31
C ASP A 272 20.69 -0.45 1.68
N LEU A 273 19.71 -1.37 1.61
CA LEU A 273 18.30 -1.10 1.94
C LEU A 273 18.14 -0.45 3.32
N GLY A 274 17.43 0.69 3.34
CA GLY A 274 17.13 1.47 4.54
C GLY A 274 15.94 0.93 5.31
N THR A 275 14.79 0.75 4.65
CA THR A 275 13.54 0.23 5.26
C THR A 275 12.86 -0.75 4.31
N LEU A 276 12.38 -1.88 4.83
CA LEU A 276 11.49 -2.80 4.12
C LEU A 276 10.46 -3.31 5.11
N HIS A 277 9.23 -2.87 4.94
CA HIS A 277 8.08 -3.23 5.77
C HIS A 277 6.93 -3.77 4.92
N LEU A 278 5.90 -4.29 5.58
CA LEU A 278 4.65 -4.69 4.94
C LEU A 278 3.48 -3.86 5.46
N ASP A 279 2.34 -3.95 4.77
CA ASP A 279 1.09 -3.34 5.22
C ASP A 279 0.20 -4.36 5.96
N ASN A 280 -0.52 -5.17 5.19
CA ASN A 280 -1.60 -6.01 5.69
C ASN A 280 -1.21 -7.49 5.80
N MET A 281 -1.66 -8.13 6.88
CA MET A 281 -1.56 -9.56 7.13
C MET A 281 -2.86 -10.07 7.73
N ASN A 282 -3.54 -10.98 7.03
CA ASN A 282 -4.87 -11.41 7.47
C ASN A 282 -4.76 -12.56 8.48
N PRO A 283 -5.34 -12.42 9.70
CA PRO A 283 -5.30 -13.50 10.69
C PRO A 283 -6.00 -14.77 10.21
N VAL A 284 -6.96 -14.70 9.28
CA VAL A 284 -7.64 -15.90 8.76
C VAL A 284 -6.64 -16.88 8.14
N THR A 285 -5.68 -16.38 7.37
CA THR A 285 -4.64 -17.17 6.71
C THR A 285 -3.73 -17.86 7.72
N ILE A 286 -3.47 -17.22 8.86
CA ILE A 286 -2.73 -17.83 9.98
C ILE A 286 -3.55 -18.95 10.63
N THR A 287 -4.85 -18.74 10.82
CA THR A 287 -5.71 -19.72 11.48
C THR A 287 -5.97 -20.96 10.62
N GLU A 288 -6.13 -20.78 9.30
CA GLU A 288 -6.37 -21.86 8.36
C GLU A 288 -5.07 -22.61 7.99
N TYR A 289 -3.95 -21.90 7.89
CA TYR A 289 -2.66 -22.43 7.43
C TYR A 289 -1.51 -22.20 8.43
N PRO A 290 -1.61 -22.64 9.69
CA PRO A 290 -0.72 -22.20 10.77
C PRO A 290 0.76 -22.54 10.56
N GLU A 291 1.08 -23.68 9.95
CA GLU A 291 2.48 -24.06 9.72
C GLU A 291 3.10 -23.33 8.51
N LEU A 292 2.34 -23.16 7.42
CA LEU A 292 2.80 -22.40 6.25
C LEU A 292 2.94 -20.92 6.59
N SER A 293 1.97 -20.37 7.34
CA SER A 293 2.01 -19.00 7.83
C SER A 293 3.20 -18.76 8.75
N ARG A 294 3.53 -19.70 9.65
CA ARG A 294 4.79 -19.61 10.45
C ARG A 294 6.05 -19.60 9.60
N GLU A 295 6.09 -20.33 8.48
CA GLU A 295 7.23 -20.29 7.57
C GLU A 295 7.31 -18.96 6.82
N ALA A 296 6.19 -18.49 6.26
CA ALA A 296 6.07 -17.21 5.60
C ALA A 296 6.48 -16.04 6.51
N ILE A 297 5.95 -15.99 7.74
CA ILE A 297 6.28 -14.95 8.72
C ILE A 297 7.78 -14.95 9.05
N ARG A 298 8.44 -16.11 9.13
CA ARG A 298 9.89 -16.16 9.37
C ARG A 298 10.68 -15.59 8.19
N ILE A 299 10.27 -15.86 6.96
CA ILE A 299 10.91 -15.29 5.76
C ILE A 299 10.77 -13.77 5.78
N ILE A 300 9.55 -13.28 6.01
CA ILE A 300 9.26 -11.86 6.12
C ILE A 300 10.12 -11.22 7.23
N ALA A 301 10.07 -11.77 8.44
CA ALA A 301 10.82 -11.24 9.58
C ALA A 301 12.34 -11.28 9.37
N GLU A 302 12.87 -12.28 8.68
CA GLU A 302 14.30 -12.34 8.32
C GLU A 302 14.71 -11.16 7.44
N HIS A 303 13.87 -10.81 6.46
CA HIS A 303 14.19 -9.82 5.44
C HIS A 303 13.72 -8.40 5.77
N ASN A 304 12.70 -8.22 6.59
CA ASN A 304 12.19 -6.88 6.93
C ASN A 304 13.14 -6.14 7.84
N THR A 305 13.06 -4.82 7.85
CA THR A 305 13.78 -4.02 8.84
C THR A 305 13.07 -4.08 10.19
N PRO A 306 13.79 -3.93 11.32
CA PRO A 306 13.15 -3.93 12.64
C PRO A 306 12.18 -2.76 12.81
N GLY A 307 11.10 -2.99 13.55
CA GLY A 307 10.02 -2.02 13.75
C GLY A 307 8.82 -2.22 12.83
N ASP A 308 8.78 -3.30 12.05
CA ASP A 308 7.64 -3.61 11.19
C ASP A 308 6.43 -4.11 12.00
N THR A 309 5.24 -3.83 11.48
CA THR A 309 3.97 -4.20 12.11
C THR A 309 3.05 -4.83 11.07
N ALA A 310 2.64 -6.08 11.31
CA ALA A 310 1.65 -6.78 10.52
C ALA A 310 0.25 -6.32 10.92
N ALA A 311 -0.38 -5.45 10.12
CA ALA A 311 -1.73 -4.96 10.42
C ALA A 311 -2.77 -6.09 10.25
N PHE A 312 -3.39 -6.52 11.35
CA PHE A 312 -4.44 -7.53 11.36
C PHE A 312 -5.82 -6.91 11.25
N GLY A 313 -6.62 -7.43 10.32
CA GLY A 313 -8.05 -7.15 10.24
C GLY A 313 -8.88 -7.98 11.23
N LEU A 314 -8.88 -7.59 12.51
CA LEU A 314 -9.87 -8.09 13.48
C LEU A 314 -11.19 -7.33 13.34
N GLU A 315 -11.09 -6.00 13.28
CA GLU A 315 -12.15 -4.99 13.15
C GLU A 315 -13.14 -4.92 14.31
N SER A 316 -13.57 -6.04 14.88
CA SER A 316 -14.37 -6.11 16.10
C SER A 316 -14.22 -7.45 16.79
N ALA A 317 -14.06 -7.42 18.12
CA ALA A 317 -14.07 -8.61 18.97
C ALA A 317 -15.50 -9.03 19.38
N ASP A 318 -16.54 -8.33 18.92
CA ASP A 318 -17.94 -8.64 19.22
C ASP A 318 -18.51 -9.65 18.21
N PRO A 319 -18.93 -10.85 18.64
CA PRO A 319 -19.43 -11.88 17.72
C PRO A 319 -20.63 -11.45 16.87
N LEU A 320 -21.47 -10.53 17.37
CA LEU A 320 -22.60 -10.03 16.57
C LEU A 320 -22.14 -9.12 15.43
N VAL A 321 -21.14 -8.27 15.69
CA VAL A 321 -20.57 -7.38 14.67
C VAL A 321 -19.81 -8.23 13.64
N GLN A 322 -19.07 -9.23 14.11
CA GLN A 322 -18.39 -10.21 13.27
C GLN A 322 -19.35 -10.86 12.26
N GLU A 323 -20.44 -11.46 12.75
CA GLU A 323 -21.45 -12.14 11.92
C GLU A 323 -22.09 -11.18 10.91
N LYS A 324 -22.51 -9.99 11.36
CA LYS A 324 -23.23 -9.03 10.50
C LYS A 324 -22.38 -8.42 9.39
N ASN A 325 -21.07 -8.35 9.58
CA ASN A 325 -20.15 -7.70 8.65
C ASN A 325 -19.29 -8.69 7.86
N ASN A 326 -19.52 -10.00 8.03
CA ASN A 326 -18.72 -11.06 7.43
C ASN A 326 -17.22 -10.94 7.76
N LEU A 327 -16.90 -10.56 9.01
CA LEU A 327 -15.51 -10.51 9.46
C LEU A 327 -14.95 -11.93 9.59
N LEU A 328 -13.66 -12.09 9.28
CA LEU A 328 -13.10 -13.40 8.93
C LEU A 328 -12.69 -14.26 10.12
N VAL A 329 -12.41 -13.64 11.27
CA VAL A 329 -11.95 -14.35 12.46
C VAL A 329 -12.68 -13.89 13.71
N THR A 330 -12.84 -14.81 14.65
CA THR A 330 -13.25 -14.50 16.02
C THR A 330 -12.11 -13.84 16.81
N ALA A 331 -12.43 -13.24 17.95
CA ALA A 331 -11.42 -12.69 18.86
C ALA A 331 -10.41 -13.75 19.35
N GLU A 332 -10.85 -14.99 19.57
CA GLU A 332 -9.98 -16.09 20.02
C GLU A 332 -9.03 -16.54 18.90
N GLU A 333 -9.53 -16.67 17.67
CA GLU A 333 -8.72 -16.99 16.49
C GLU A 333 -7.69 -15.89 16.20
N CYS A 334 -8.09 -14.62 16.31
CA CYS A 334 -7.17 -13.50 16.17
C CYS A 334 -6.09 -13.51 17.25
N LEU A 335 -6.44 -13.81 18.51
CA LEU A 335 -5.46 -13.93 19.60
C LEU A 335 -4.44 -15.06 19.33
N GLU A 336 -4.86 -16.18 18.75
CA GLU A 336 -3.93 -17.23 18.33
C GLU A 336 -3.00 -16.75 17.20
N ALA A 337 -3.53 -16.00 16.22
CA ALA A 337 -2.71 -15.41 15.17
C ALA A 337 -1.66 -14.42 15.75
N VAL A 338 -2.02 -13.65 16.78
CA VAL A 338 -1.09 -12.75 17.51
C VAL A 338 0.04 -13.55 18.15
N ARG A 339 -0.26 -14.71 18.77
CA ARG A 339 0.77 -15.59 19.33
C ARG A 339 1.71 -16.12 18.26
N VAL A 340 1.18 -16.48 17.08
CA VAL A 340 1.98 -17.00 15.96
C VAL A 340 2.95 -15.95 15.41
N VAL A 341 2.50 -14.71 15.20
CA VAL A 341 3.39 -13.62 14.73
C VAL A 341 4.46 -13.32 15.77
N ASN A 342 4.09 -13.23 17.04
CA ASN A 342 5.05 -13.05 18.13
C ASN A 342 6.10 -14.18 18.18
N GLU A 343 5.68 -15.45 18.04
CA GLU A 343 6.61 -16.59 18.00
C GLU A 343 7.60 -16.49 16.83
N ALA A 344 7.10 -16.18 15.64
CA ALA A 344 7.86 -16.29 14.39
C ALA A 344 8.67 -15.03 14.05
N GLY A 345 8.18 -13.83 14.40
CA GLY A 345 8.76 -12.54 14.02
C GLY A 345 9.04 -11.58 15.17
N GLY A 346 8.49 -11.82 16.37
CA GLY A 346 8.61 -10.93 17.53
C GLY A 346 9.97 -10.96 18.24
N TRP A 347 11.07 -11.22 17.54
CA TRP A 347 12.43 -11.25 18.07
C TRP A 347 13.21 -9.99 17.69
N ARG A 348 14.22 -9.59 18.46
CA ARG A 348 15.10 -8.45 18.10
C ARG A 348 16.39 -8.93 17.43
N PRO A 349 16.96 -8.16 16.48
CA PRO A 349 18.30 -8.42 15.97
C PRO A 349 19.34 -8.57 17.08
N ASP A 350 20.37 -9.39 16.85
CA ASP A 350 21.50 -9.64 17.76
C ASP A 350 21.21 -10.38 19.08
N GLU A 351 19.95 -10.73 19.38
CA GLU A 351 19.59 -11.55 20.55
C GLU A 351 19.91 -13.06 20.42
N THR A 352 20.67 -13.47 19.39
CA THR A 352 21.23 -14.83 19.34
C THR A 352 22.74 -14.86 19.28
N ARG A 353 23.33 -15.44 20.34
CA ARG A 353 24.27 -16.57 20.25
C ARG A 353 24.53 -17.13 21.65
N GLU A 354 23.64 -17.98 22.15
CA GLU A 354 24.01 -19.11 23.03
C GLU A 354 22.80 -20.02 23.34
N THR A 355 22.48 -20.94 22.44
CA THR A 355 21.84 -22.20 22.81
C THR A 355 22.82 -23.33 22.54
N GLN A 356 23.72 -23.55 23.49
CA GLN A 356 24.50 -24.79 23.53
C GLN A 356 23.61 -25.90 24.09
N ASN A 357 23.18 -26.80 23.23
CA ASN A 357 22.54 -28.05 23.67
C ASN A 357 23.63 -28.90 24.35
N ALA A 358 23.34 -29.46 25.52
CA ALA A 358 24.24 -30.39 26.24
C ALA A 358 24.58 -31.68 25.44
N SER A 359 24.01 -31.86 24.24
CA SER A 359 24.21 -33.00 23.34
C SER A 359 25.11 -32.73 22.12
N GLY A 360 25.60 -31.50 21.92
CA GLY A 360 26.54 -31.19 20.82
C GLY A 360 25.98 -31.36 19.40
N SER A 361 24.67 -31.53 19.21
CA SER A 361 24.05 -31.50 17.88
C SER A 361 23.70 -30.06 17.50
N VAL A 362 24.34 -29.55 16.45
CA VAL A 362 24.00 -28.26 15.84
C VAL A 362 22.68 -28.42 15.07
N THR A 363 21.55 -28.21 15.74
CA THR A 363 20.36 -27.66 15.08
C THR A 363 20.57 -26.15 15.01
N GLU A 364 20.41 -25.53 13.84
CA GLU A 364 20.52 -24.07 13.72
C GLU A 364 19.69 -23.40 14.83
N PRO A 365 20.26 -22.44 15.59
CA PRO A 365 19.52 -21.73 16.61
C PRO A 365 18.44 -20.90 15.93
N ARG A 366 17.21 -21.43 15.90
CA ARG A 366 16.05 -20.66 15.46
C ARG A 366 15.75 -19.64 16.55
N VAL A 367 16.04 -18.37 16.27
CA VAL A 367 15.53 -17.25 17.08
C VAL A 367 14.00 -17.40 17.12
N ARG A 368 13.42 -17.37 18.31
CA ARG A 368 11.97 -17.35 18.48
C ARG A 368 11.64 -16.13 19.31
N GLY A 369 10.63 -15.37 18.89
CA GLY A 369 10.01 -14.38 19.74
C GLY A 369 8.95 -15.02 20.65
N PRO A 370 8.21 -14.22 21.41
CA PRO A 370 8.48 -12.80 21.66
C PRO A 370 9.73 -12.65 22.55
N SER A 371 10.65 -11.75 22.17
CA SER A 371 11.79 -11.39 23.00
C SER A 371 11.42 -10.25 23.95
N VAL A 372 11.44 -10.53 25.26
CA VAL A 372 11.06 -9.58 26.31
C VAL A 372 12.32 -9.11 27.03
N ASP A 373 12.89 -8.00 26.56
CA ASP A 373 13.98 -7.31 27.25
C ASP A 373 13.57 -5.85 27.49
N PRO A 374 13.26 -5.46 28.75
CA PRO A 374 12.84 -4.11 29.09
C PRO A 374 13.98 -3.08 28.95
N ASP A 375 15.22 -3.52 28.82
CA ASP A 375 16.41 -2.67 28.67
C ASP A 375 16.93 -2.65 27.21
N ALA A 376 16.28 -3.35 26.27
CA ALA A 376 16.69 -3.38 24.87
C ALA A 376 16.50 -2.02 24.17
N ASP A 377 17.50 -1.58 23.41
CA ASP A 377 17.45 -0.35 22.59
C ASP A 377 16.97 -0.58 21.14
N ARG A 378 16.58 -1.81 20.80
CA ARG A 378 16.21 -2.24 19.45
C ARG A 378 14.74 -2.63 19.38
N LEU A 379 14.10 -2.44 18.24
CA LEU A 379 12.73 -2.88 17.98
C LEU A 379 12.69 -4.36 17.51
N PRO A 380 11.58 -5.08 17.68
CA PRO A 380 11.42 -6.44 17.16
C PRO A 380 11.34 -6.41 15.63
N LYS A 381 11.56 -7.55 14.97
CA LYS A 381 11.49 -7.63 13.51
C LYS A 381 10.08 -7.40 12.98
N LEU A 382 9.10 -8.08 13.57
CA LEU A 382 7.70 -7.98 13.16
C LEU A 382 6.78 -8.17 14.36
N LEU A 383 5.84 -7.25 14.54
CA LEU A 383 4.83 -7.30 15.59
C LEU A 383 3.43 -7.40 15.00
N PRO A 384 2.47 -8.02 15.71
CA PRO A 384 1.07 -7.95 15.31
C PRO A 384 0.50 -6.56 15.65
N GLY A 385 -0.03 -5.87 14.65
CA GLY A 385 -0.90 -4.71 14.80
C GLY A 385 -2.36 -5.13 14.76
N ILE A 386 -3.23 -4.46 15.51
CA ILE A 386 -4.67 -4.78 15.57
C ILE A 386 -5.48 -3.59 15.06
N ASN A 387 -6.26 -3.82 14.00
CA ASN A 387 -7.24 -2.86 13.51
C ASN A 387 -8.61 -3.11 14.17
N LEU A 388 -9.26 -2.03 14.59
CA LEU A 388 -10.63 -2.00 15.09
C LEU A 388 -11.39 -0.92 14.32
N VAL A 389 -12.54 -1.27 13.75
CA VAL A 389 -13.37 -0.36 12.97
C VAL A 389 -14.66 -0.08 13.71
N HIS A 390 -14.91 1.20 13.95
CA HIS A 390 -16.14 1.68 14.59
C HIS A 390 -17.21 2.05 13.56
N GLY A 391 -18.48 1.97 13.96
CA GLY A 391 -19.62 2.27 13.09
C GLY A 391 -20.09 1.11 12.22
N LEU A 392 -19.54 -0.09 12.40
CA LEU A 392 -19.97 -1.31 11.70
C LEU A 392 -21.39 -1.74 12.09
N GLU A 393 -22.06 -2.49 11.21
CA GLU A 393 -23.43 -2.92 11.46
C GLU A 393 -23.51 -3.80 12.72
N GLY A 394 -24.41 -3.46 13.65
CA GLY A 394 -24.59 -4.21 14.91
C GLY A 394 -23.69 -3.76 16.05
N GLU A 395 -22.83 -2.75 15.84
CA GLU A 395 -22.06 -2.11 16.91
C GLU A 395 -23.01 -1.58 18.00
N ARG A 396 -22.68 -1.87 19.25
CA ARG A 396 -23.43 -1.47 20.45
C ARG A 396 -22.48 -1.12 21.57
N ARG A 397 -23.00 -0.60 22.69
CA ARG A 397 -22.17 -0.24 23.84
C ARG A 397 -21.33 -1.43 24.35
N GLU A 398 -21.88 -2.64 24.31
CA GLU A 398 -21.20 -3.87 24.71
C GLU A 398 -20.02 -4.22 23.78
N THR A 399 -20.02 -3.79 22.51
CA THR A 399 -18.92 -4.00 21.55
C THR A 399 -17.61 -3.43 22.09
N PHE A 400 -17.65 -2.25 22.71
CA PHE A 400 -16.47 -1.65 23.33
C PHE A 400 -15.90 -2.48 24.48
N GLU A 401 -16.76 -3.18 25.24
CA GLU A 401 -16.31 -4.08 26.31
C GLU A 401 -15.68 -5.36 25.74
N PHE A 402 -16.19 -5.88 24.62
CA PHE A 402 -15.56 -6.99 23.89
C PHE A 402 -14.18 -6.59 23.35
N ASN A 403 -14.09 -5.46 22.64
CA ASN A 403 -12.84 -4.95 22.08
C ASN A 403 -11.81 -4.70 23.20
N LYS A 404 -12.23 -4.06 24.29
CA LYS A 404 -11.36 -3.81 25.44
C LYS A 404 -10.89 -5.10 26.09
N ARG A 405 -11.76 -6.11 26.21
CA ARG A 405 -11.38 -7.41 26.78
C ARG A 405 -10.33 -8.11 25.91
N PHE A 406 -10.52 -8.14 24.60
CA PHE A 406 -9.53 -8.70 23.67
C PHE A 406 -8.17 -8.01 23.85
N LEU A 407 -8.12 -6.68 23.88
CA LEU A 407 -6.87 -5.95 24.11
C LEU A 407 -6.26 -6.24 25.50
N GLN A 408 -7.09 -6.43 26.52
CA GLN A 408 -6.62 -6.83 27.85
C GLN A 408 -6.05 -8.25 27.83
N ASP A 409 -6.63 -9.18 27.08
CA ASP A 409 -6.11 -10.54 26.95
C ASP A 409 -4.73 -10.54 26.25
N VAL A 410 -4.56 -9.73 25.19
CA VAL A 410 -3.24 -9.50 24.54
C VAL A 410 -2.23 -8.93 25.53
N TYR A 411 -2.63 -7.95 26.35
CA TYR A 411 -1.78 -7.35 27.39
C TYR A 411 -1.39 -8.38 28.47
N ASP A 412 -2.36 -9.12 29.00
CA ASP A 412 -2.18 -10.05 30.13
C ASP A 412 -1.31 -11.25 29.74
N GLU A 413 -1.33 -11.65 28.47
CA GLU A 413 -0.44 -12.69 27.92
C GLU A 413 0.99 -12.19 27.62
N GLY A 414 1.26 -10.89 27.78
CA GLY A 414 2.58 -10.32 27.51
C GLY A 414 2.94 -10.32 26.02
N LEU A 415 1.93 -10.22 25.15
CA LEU A 415 2.08 -10.24 23.69
C LEU A 415 2.31 -8.83 23.09
N MET A 416 2.39 -7.81 23.94
CA MET A 416 2.88 -6.48 23.60
C MET A 416 4.40 -6.43 23.82
N VAL A 417 5.18 -6.81 22.81
CA VAL A 417 6.66 -6.83 22.87
C VAL A 417 7.32 -5.76 22.04
#